data_AF-A0A1I7X513-F1
#
_entry.id   AF-A0A1I7X513-F1
#
_cell.length_a   1.000
_cell.length_b   1.000
_cell.length_c   1.000
_cell.angle_alpha   90.00
_cell.angle_beta   90.00
_cell.angle_gamma   90.00
#
_symmetry.space_group_name_H-M   'P 1'
#
loop_
_entity.id
_entity.type
_entity.pdbx_description
1 polymer ?
#
loop_
_entity_poly.entity_id
_entity_poly.type
_entity_poly.pdbx_seq_one_letter_code
_entity_poly.pdbx_strand_id
1 'polypeptide(L)'
;MVGLTLSLGSGLPIGKEGPFVHVASVVAQQLSRFVNGFQGAYANESRASEMLAAGCAVGVACTFSAPIGGVLFSIEVTSVYFAVRNYWRGFFAALCAATTFRICRLWLTASEVTVVAYYQTRFPKEAFFPEELPAFAIIGLICGLAGAVFIKCHRSLALFLRKSSIAKRIIQKNWIIYPMLVAFLVSSLTYPKGYGQFLSGEKILRLVIFLMKNSMYLENKLPTFFQMQAVY
;
A
#
# COMPACT_ATOMS: atom_id res chain seq x y z
N MET A 1 12.88 -10.90 -0.46
CA MET A 1 12.56 -10.53 0.94
C MET A 1 13.65 -9.63 1.54
N VAL A 2 14.91 -10.07 1.64
CA VAL A 2 16.01 -9.25 2.19
C VAL A 2 16.12 -7.86 1.55
N GLY A 3 16.11 -7.77 0.22
CA GLY A 3 16.15 -6.47 -0.47
C GLY A 3 14.94 -5.56 -0.18
N LEU A 4 13.76 -6.13 0.07
CA LEU A 4 12.58 -5.36 0.48
C LEU A 4 12.77 -4.79 1.89
N THR A 5 13.27 -5.60 2.83
CA THR A 5 13.55 -5.17 4.20
C THR A 5 14.59 -4.06 4.24
N LEU A 6 15.67 -4.18 3.46
CA LEU A 6 16.69 -3.13 3.33
C LEU A 6 16.13 -1.85 2.69
N SER A 7 15.29 -2.00 1.65
CA SER A 7 14.64 -0.87 1.00
C SER A 7 13.71 -0.11 1.96
N LEU A 8 12.88 -0.82 2.73
CA LEU A 8 12.02 -0.20 3.75
C LEU A 8 12.81 0.40 4.90
N GLY A 9 13.91 -0.24 5.31
CA GLY A 9 14.82 0.28 6.34
C GLY A 9 15.58 1.53 5.91
N SER A 10 15.80 1.73 4.60
CA SER A 10 16.53 2.89 4.06
C SER A 10 15.77 4.23 4.18
N GLY A 11 14.47 4.20 4.50
CA GLY A 11 13.65 5.41 4.62
C GLY A 11 13.26 6.04 3.27
N LEU A 12 13.59 5.40 2.15
CA LEU A 12 13.12 5.83 0.83
C LEU A 12 11.58 5.65 0.72
N PRO A 13 10.89 6.53 -0.02
CA PRO A 13 9.43 6.47 -0.20
C PRO A 13 9.05 5.33 -1.17
N ILE A 14 9.24 4.08 -0.74
CA ILE A 14 9.02 2.87 -1.53
C ILE A 14 7.88 2.05 -0.91
N GLY A 15 6.95 1.60 -1.74
CA GLY A 15 5.84 0.75 -1.32
C GLY A 15 6.26 -0.72 -1.12
N LYS A 16 5.80 -1.34 -0.04
CA LYS A 16 6.01 -2.78 0.25
C LYS A 16 5.05 -3.72 -0.47
N GLU A 17 3.97 -3.18 -1.01
CA GLU A 17 2.77 -3.91 -1.42
C GLU A 17 3.03 -4.85 -2.61
N GLY A 18 3.54 -4.32 -3.72
CA GLY A 18 3.78 -5.12 -4.93
C GLY A 18 4.72 -6.33 -4.72
N PRO A 19 5.91 -6.14 -4.13
CA PRO A 19 6.82 -7.25 -3.85
C PRO A 19 6.26 -8.28 -2.86
N PHE A 20 5.40 -7.86 -1.92
CA PHE A 20 4.79 -8.76 -0.96
C PHE A 20 3.72 -9.64 -1.62
N VAL A 21 2.88 -9.06 -2.48
CA VAL A 21 1.91 -9.79 -3.32
C VAL A 21 2.60 -10.84 -4.18
N HIS A 22 3.75 -10.50 -4.76
CA HIS A 22 4.55 -11.45 -5.55
C HIS A 22 5.03 -12.63 -4.70
N VAL A 23 5.56 -12.38 -3.49
CA VAL A 23 6.02 -13.48 -2.62
C VAL A 23 4.87 -14.34 -2.12
N ALA A 24 3.72 -13.75 -1.78
CA ALA A 24 2.53 -14.51 -1.42
C ALA A 24 2.07 -15.42 -2.56
N SER A 25 2.13 -14.94 -3.81
CA SER A 25 1.80 -15.73 -5.01
C SER A 25 2.79 -16.87 -5.24
N VAL A 26 4.09 -16.65 -5.05
CA VAL A 26 5.12 -17.71 -5.13
C VAL A 26 4.90 -18.78 -4.07
N VAL A 27 4.57 -18.38 -2.83
CA VAL A 27 4.26 -19.32 -1.74
C VAL A 27 3.00 -20.11 -2.05
N ALA A 28 1.95 -19.47 -2.55
CA ALA A 28 0.71 -20.14 -2.95
C ALA A 28 0.96 -21.17 -4.08
N GLN A 29 1.76 -20.81 -5.09
CA GLN A 29 2.14 -21.71 -6.16
C GLN A 29 2.97 -22.90 -5.65
N GLN A 30 3.93 -22.65 -4.75
CA GLN A 30 4.75 -23.70 -4.17
C GLN A 30 3.90 -24.66 -3.31
N LEU A 31 2.95 -24.13 -2.53
CA LEU A 31 2.00 -24.93 -1.75
C LEU A 31 1.12 -25.79 -2.67
N SER A 32 0.65 -25.24 -3.78
CA SER A 32 -0.09 -26.03 -4.79
C SER A 32 0.75 -27.18 -5.33
N ARG A 33 2.04 -26.97 -5.62
CA ARG A 33 2.93 -28.04 -6.10
C ARG A 33 3.16 -29.11 -5.04
N PHE A 34 3.32 -28.73 -3.77
CA PHE A 34 3.45 -29.70 -2.68
C PHE A 34 2.21 -30.57 -2.50
N VAL A 35 1.02 -29.98 -2.56
CA VAL A 35 -0.25 -30.72 -2.45
C VAL A 35 -0.49 -31.61 -3.68
N ASN A 36 -0.19 -31.12 -4.88
CA ASN A 36 -0.35 -31.89 -6.12
C ASN A 36 0.73 -32.98 -6.30
N GLY A 37 1.90 -32.84 -5.66
CA GLY A 37 2.91 -33.91 -5.64
C GLY A 37 2.44 -35.17 -4.89
N PHE A 38 1.49 -35.02 -3.96
CA PHE A 38 0.84 -36.13 -3.25
C PHE A 38 -0.40 -36.68 -3.98
N GLN A 39 -1.01 -35.90 -4.88
CA GLN A 39 -2.17 -36.28 -5.67
C GLN A 39 -1.90 -35.97 -7.14
N GLY A 40 -1.37 -36.96 -7.88
CA GLY A 40 -0.89 -36.85 -9.27
C GLY A 40 -1.94 -36.51 -10.35
N ALA A 41 -3.03 -35.81 -10.01
CA ALA A 41 -4.18 -35.60 -10.87
C ALA A 41 -4.61 -34.12 -11.04
N TYR A 42 -3.87 -33.14 -10.48
CA TYR A 42 -4.31 -31.74 -10.49
C TYR A 42 -3.33 -30.78 -11.19
N ALA A 43 -3.28 -30.87 -12.52
CA ALA A 43 -2.55 -29.94 -13.40
C ALA A 43 -3.52 -29.08 -14.24
N ASN A 44 -4.56 -28.52 -13.62
CA ASN A 44 -5.46 -27.59 -14.32
C ASN A 44 -4.96 -26.15 -14.18
N GLU A 45 -4.72 -25.49 -15.32
CA GLU A 45 -4.33 -24.08 -15.42
C GLU A 45 -5.32 -23.14 -14.72
N SER A 46 -6.62 -23.48 -14.74
CA SER A 46 -7.66 -22.74 -14.02
C SER A 46 -7.43 -22.74 -12.51
N ARG A 47 -7.09 -23.89 -11.90
CA ARG A 47 -6.83 -23.97 -10.45
C ARG A 47 -5.54 -23.26 -10.05
N ALA A 48 -4.53 -23.26 -10.93
CA ALA A 48 -3.31 -22.47 -10.70
C ALA A 48 -3.63 -20.97 -10.65
N SER A 49 -4.47 -20.49 -11.59
CA SER A 49 -4.94 -19.10 -11.61
C SER A 49 -5.77 -18.75 -10.37
N GLU A 50 -6.65 -19.65 -9.92
CA GLU A 50 -7.42 -19.49 -8.67
C GLU A 50 -6.51 -19.39 -7.44
N MET A 51 -5.46 -20.23 -7.38
CA MET A 51 -4.49 -20.21 -6.30
C MET A 51 -3.65 -18.94 -6.30
N LEU A 52 -3.25 -18.44 -7.47
CA LEU A 52 -2.54 -17.17 -7.62
C LEU A 52 -3.42 -15.98 -7.19
N ALA A 53 -4.70 -15.96 -7.56
CA ALA A 53 -5.64 -14.94 -7.11
C ALA A 53 -5.86 -14.97 -5.60
N ALA A 54 -5.94 -16.16 -4.98
CA ALA A 54 -5.98 -16.30 -3.53
C ALA A 54 -4.68 -15.81 -2.87
N GLY A 55 -3.52 -16.14 -3.46
CA GLY A 55 -2.20 -15.67 -3.02
C GLY A 55 -2.08 -14.15 -3.05
N CYS A 56 -2.54 -13.51 -4.13
CA CYS A 56 -2.60 -12.05 -4.24
C CYS A 56 -3.48 -11.43 -3.14
N ALA A 57 -4.68 -11.97 -2.93
CA ALA A 57 -5.60 -11.49 -1.89
C ALA A 57 -4.98 -11.59 -0.48
N VAL A 58 -4.35 -12.72 -0.17
CA VAL A 58 -3.63 -12.95 1.08
C VAL A 58 -2.47 -11.97 1.26
N GLY A 59 -1.71 -11.72 0.19
CA GLY A 59 -0.60 -10.76 0.19
C GLY A 59 -1.06 -9.37 0.62
N VAL A 60 -2.10 -8.83 -0.04
CA VAL A 60 -2.67 -7.50 0.26
C VAL A 60 -3.37 -7.46 1.62
N ALA A 61 -4.06 -8.54 1.99
CA ALA A 61 -4.72 -8.63 3.29
C ALA A 61 -3.72 -8.61 4.44
N CYS A 62 -2.56 -9.25 4.30
CA CYS A 62 -1.51 -9.25 5.31
C CYS A 62 -0.83 -7.87 5.43
N THR A 63 -0.60 -7.18 4.30
CA THR A 63 0.10 -5.90 4.31
C THR A 63 -0.71 -4.75 4.87
N PHE A 64 -2.03 -4.73 4.65
CA PHE A 64 -2.94 -3.69 5.14
C PHE A 64 -3.82 -4.13 6.32
N SER A 65 -3.81 -5.43 6.67
CA SER A 65 -4.71 -6.01 7.67
C SER A 65 -6.20 -5.80 7.34
N ALA A 66 -6.52 -5.77 6.04
CA ALA A 66 -7.85 -5.50 5.50
C ALA A 66 -8.27 -6.65 4.54
N PRO A 67 -8.94 -7.70 5.05
CA PRO A 67 -9.22 -8.89 4.26
C PRO A 67 -10.20 -8.64 3.10
N ILE A 68 -11.25 -7.84 3.32
CA ILE A 68 -12.23 -7.50 2.27
C ILE A 68 -11.56 -6.72 1.14
N GLY A 69 -10.79 -5.68 1.47
CA GLY A 69 -10.06 -4.88 0.49
C GLY A 69 -9.02 -5.69 -0.29
N GLY A 70 -8.32 -6.62 0.36
CA GLY A 70 -7.35 -7.49 -0.31
C GLY A 70 -7.98 -8.42 -1.34
N VAL A 71 -9.15 -8.98 -1.06
CA VAL A 71 -9.86 -9.83 -2.02
C VAL A 71 -10.42 -9.01 -3.18
N LEU A 72 -11.04 -7.87 -2.92
CA LEU A 72 -11.56 -6.98 -3.98
C LEU A 72 -10.44 -6.52 -4.91
N PHE A 73 -9.30 -6.12 -4.35
CA PHE A 73 -8.12 -5.76 -5.13
C PHE A 73 -7.62 -6.94 -5.99
N SER A 74 -7.62 -8.16 -5.43
CA SER A 74 -7.22 -9.35 -6.19
C SER A 74 -8.15 -9.60 -7.38
N ILE A 75 -9.47 -9.46 -7.20
CA ILE A 75 -10.44 -9.61 -8.30
C ILE A 75 -10.19 -8.58 -9.39
N GLU A 76 -10.02 -7.32 -9.01
CA GLU A 76 -9.83 -6.20 -9.95
C GLU A 76 -8.55 -6.33 -10.79
N VAL A 77 -7.47 -6.84 -10.19
CA VAL A 77 -6.16 -6.89 -10.85
C VAL A 77 -5.86 -8.21 -11.57
N THR A 78 -6.42 -9.33 -11.12
CA THR A 78 -5.96 -10.66 -11.58
C THR A 78 -6.82 -11.33 -12.64
N SER A 79 -8.10 -11.01 -12.80
CA SER A 79 -8.96 -11.76 -13.72
C SER A 79 -10.15 -10.97 -14.28
N VAL A 80 -10.42 -11.17 -15.57
CA VAL A 80 -11.61 -10.65 -16.25
C VAL A 80 -12.88 -11.40 -15.81
N TYR A 81 -12.74 -12.70 -15.48
CA TYR A 81 -13.82 -13.55 -15.00
C TYR A 81 -13.42 -14.21 -13.68
N PHE A 82 -14.25 -14.05 -12.65
CA PHE A 82 -13.95 -14.57 -11.32
C PHE A 82 -15.16 -15.31 -10.75
N ALA A 83 -15.01 -16.61 -10.47
CA ALA A 83 -16.10 -17.40 -9.92
C ALA A 83 -16.34 -17.07 -8.44
N VAL A 84 -17.61 -16.91 -8.04
CA VAL A 84 -18.02 -16.58 -6.66
C VAL A 84 -17.52 -17.61 -5.64
N ARG A 85 -17.37 -18.87 -6.04
CA ARG A 85 -16.77 -19.90 -5.18
C ARG A 85 -15.33 -19.58 -4.79
N ASN A 86 -14.56 -18.98 -5.69
CA ASN A 86 -13.16 -18.63 -5.45
C ASN A 86 -13.05 -17.37 -4.60
N TYR A 87 -14.05 -16.48 -4.67
CA TYR A 87 -14.19 -15.34 -3.77
C TYR A 87 -14.24 -15.76 -2.32
N TRP A 88 -15.11 -16.71 -1.98
CA TRP A 88 -15.25 -17.17 -0.60
C TRP A 88 -13.98 -17.85 -0.07
N ARG A 89 -13.28 -18.62 -0.92
CA ARG A 89 -12.01 -19.27 -0.58
C ARG A 89 -10.88 -18.26 -0.36
N GLY A 90 -10.77 -17.27 -1.25
CA GLY A 90 -9.82 -16.17 -1.13
C GLY A 90 -10.10 -15.30 0.09
N PHE A 91 -11.38 -15.03 0.39
CA PHE A 91 -11.79 -14.28 1.57
C PHE A 91 -11.45 -14.97 2.88
N PHE A 92 -11.73 -16.27 2.99
CA PHE A 92 -11.35 -17.03 4.17
C PHE A 92 -9.82 -17.03 4.37
N ALA A 93 -9.05 -17.26 3.31
CA ALA A 93 -7.58 -17.23 3.37
C ALA A 93 -7.05 -15.84 3.78
N ALA A 94 -7.60 -14.76 3.20
CA ALA A 94 -7.25 -13.39 3.52
C ALA A 94 -7.58 -13.03 4.99
N LEU A 95 -8.72 -13.51 5.52
CA LEU A 95 -9.11 -13.32 6.91
C LEU A 95 -8.14 -14.02 7.87
N CYS A 96 -7.78 -15.27 7.58
CA CYS A 96 -6.80 -16.01 8.36
C CYS A 96 -5.45 -15.28 8.35
N ALA A 97 -4.98 -14.82 7.19
CA ALA A 97 -3.73 -14.08 7.07
C ALA A 97 -3.73 -12.76 7.87
N ALA A 98 -4.80 -11.96 7.73
CA ALA A 98 -4.94 -10.70 8.46
C ALA A 98 -5.01 -10.93 9.98
N THR A 99 -5.74 -11.97 10.42
CA THR A 99 -5.88 -12.34 11.83
C THR A 99 -4.55 -12.80 12.41
N THR A 100 -3.84 -13.72 11.73
CA THR A 100 -2.51 -14.18 12.13
C THR A 100 -1.54 -13.01 12.22
N PHE A 101 -1.55 -12.08 11.26
CA PHE A 101 -0.70 -10.88 11.32
C PHE A 101 -0.99 -10.02 12.55
N ARG A 102 -2.28 -9.79 12.87
CA ARG A 102 -2.66 -9.02 14.07
C ARG A 102 -2.25 -9.73 15.36
N ILE A 103 -2.44 -11.05 15.43
CA ILE A 103 -2.02 -11.85 16.59
C ILE A 103 -0.51 -11.76 16.75
N CYS A 104 0.28 -12.03 15.70
CA CYS A 104 1.75 -11.90 15.74
C CYS A 104 2.20 -10.52 16.22
N ARG A 105 1.53 -9.44 15.80
CA ARG A 105 1.84 -8.08 16.28
C ARG A 105 1.65 -7.92 17.79
N LEU A 106 0.57 -8.47 18.35
CA LEU A 106 0.33 -8.43 19.81
C LEU A 106 1.46 -9.14 20.58
N TRP A 107 1.98 -10.26 20.05
CA TRP A 107 3.11 -10.96 20.66
C TRP A 107 4.42 -10.18 20.59
N LEU A 108 4.68 -9.48 19.48
CA LEU A 108 5.94 -8.75 19.27
C LEU A 108 5.97 -7.38 19.95
N THR A 109 4.82 -6.72 20.14
CA THR A 109 4.71 -5.39 20.73
C THR A 109 3.80 -5.43 21.94
N ALA A 110 4.40 -5.57 23.14
CA ALA A 110 3.68 -5.70 24.41
C ALA A 110 2.86 -4.46 24.83
N SER A 111 2.99 -3.33 24.11
CA SER A 111 2.31 -2.07 24.42
C SER A 111 0.97 -1.86 23.69
N GLU A 112 0.59 -2.74 22.76
CA GLU A 112 -0.70 -2.68 22.07
C GLU A 112 -1.68 -3.70 22.67
N VAL A 113 -2.68 -3.23 23.42
CA VAL A 113 -3.61 -4.09 24.19
C VAL A 113 -4.77 -4.64 23.32
N THR A 114 -4.89 -4.24 22.05
CA THR A 114 -6.09 -4.52 21.24
C THR A 114 -5.78 -4.85 19.77
N VAL A 115 -6.59 -5.75 19.19
CA VAL A 115 -6.55 -6.18 17.77
C VAL A 115 -7.05 -5.04 16.88
N VAL A 116 -6.19 -4.06 16.63
CA VAL A 116 -6.57 -2.79 16.03
C VAL A 116 -5.90 -2.61 14.67
N ALA A 117 -6.61 -1.99 13.71
CA ALA A 117 -6.05 -1.74 12.38
C ALA A 117 -4.88 -0.75 12.45
N TYR A 118 -3.90 -0.90 11.56
CA TYR A 118 -2.59 -0.22 11.61
C TYR A 118 -2.69 1.33 11.65
N TYR A 119 -3.74 1.90 11.04
CA TYR A 119 -4.03 3.33 11.08
C TYR A 119 -5.43 3.57 11.66
N GLN A 120 -5.52 3.84 12.96
CA GLN A 120 -6.80 4.22 13.58
C GLN A 120 -7.07 5.70 13.39
N THR A 121 -8.24 6.00 12.86
CA THR A 121 -8.84 7.34 12.87
C THR A 121 -10.22 7.21 13.52
N ARG A 122 -10.52 8.13 14.44
CA ARG A 122 -11.82 8.22 15.11
C ARG A 122 -12.53 9.43 14.56
N PHE A 123 -13.54 9.20 13.72
CA PHE A 123 -14.39 10.27 13.22
C PHE A 123 -15.68 10.32 14.07
N PRO A 124 -16.19 11.52 14.41
CA PRO A 124 -17.50 11.65 15.05
C PRO A 124 -18.60 11.13 14.10
N LYS A 125 -19.74 10.70 14.65
CA LYS A 125 -20.84 10.12 13.86
C LYS A 125 -21.50 11.14 12.91
N GLU A 126 -21.34 12.43 13.18
CA GLU A 126 -21.87 13.55 12.38
C GLU A 126 -20.74 14.36 11.71
N ALA A 127 -19.69 13.68 11.24
CA ALA A 127 -18.51 14.35 10.68
C ALA A 127 -18.74 15.03 9.31
N PHE A 128 -19.78 14.64 8.57
CA PHE A 128 -19.96 15.08 7.18
C PHE A 128 -21.39 15.50 6.90
N PHE A 129 -21.53 16.68 6.30
CA PHE A 129 -22.81 17.22 5.85
C PHE A 129 -23.04 16.86 4.37
N PRO A 130 -24.27 16.54 3.93
CA PRO A 130 -24.57 16.24 2.53
C PRO A 130 -24.14 17.35 1.54
N GLU A 131 -24.10 18.59 1.99
CA GLU A 131 -23.66 19.77 1.25
C GLU A 131 -22.17 19.72 0.86
N GLU A 132 -21.36 18.89 1.51
CA GLU A 132 -19.93 18.71 1.22
C GLU A 132 -19.67 17.68 0.10
N LEU A 133 -20.69 16.91 -0.32
CA LEU A 133 -20.56 15.90 -1.38
C LEU A 133 -20.02 16.45 -2.71
N PRO A 134 -20.42 17.65 -3.19
CA PRO A 134 -19.84 18.25 -4.38
C PRO A 134 -18.33 18.55 -4.21
N ALA A 135 -17.91 18.97 -3.02
CA ALA A 135 -16.49 19.21 -2.75
C ALA A 135 -15.68 17.91 -2.82
N PHE A 136 -16.20 16.80 -2.27
CA PHE A 136 -15.58 15.48 -2.40
C PHE A 136 -15.51 15.01 -3.86
N ALA A 137 -16.53 15.29 -4.67
CA ALA A 137 -16.51 14.96 -6.10
C ALA A 137 -15.41 15.73 -6.86
N ILE A 138 -15.23 17.02 -6.56
CA ILE A 138 -14.17 17.86 -7.15
C ILE A 138 -12.78 17.33 -6.74
N ILE A 139 -12.59 16.98 -5.46
CA ILE A 139 -11.33 16.38 -4.98
C ILE A 139 -11.05 15.06 -5.71
N GLY A 140 -12.07 14.22 -5.88
CA GLY A 140 -11.96 12.97 -6.65
C GLY A 140 -11.53 13.20 -8.09
N LEU A 141 -12.10 14.22 -8.76
CA LEU A 141 -11.74 14.60 -10.13
C LEU A 141 -10.29 15.10 -10.22
N ILE A 142 -9.87 15.97 -9.30
CA ILE A 142 -8.48 16.48 -9.24
C ILE A 142 -7.50 15.33 -8.99
N CYS A 143 -7.82 14.42 -8.07
CA CYS A 143 -6.99 13.25 -7.77
C CYS A 143 -6.89 12.32 -8.98
N GLY A 144 -7.99 12.07 -9.69
CA GLY A 144 -8.01 11.27 -10.92
C GLY A 144 -7.14 11.87 -12.04
N LEU A 145 -7.26 13.18 -12.27
CA LEU A 145 -6.43 13.89 -13.25
C LEU A 145 -4.94 13.87 -12.86
N ALA A 146 -4.62 14.14 -11.59
CA ALA A 146 -3.26 14.07 -11.09
C ALA A 146 -2.67 12.65 -11.25
N GLY A 147 -3.46 11.60 -10.99
CA GLY A 147 -3.08 10.20 -11.22
C GLY A 147 -2.80 9.90 -12.69
N ALA A 148 -3.64 10.39 -13.61
CA ALA A 148 -3.42 10.22 -15.04
C ALA A 148 -2.13 10.90 -15.53
N VAL A 149 -1.87 12.13 -15.06
CA VAL A 149 -0.62 12.86 -15.35
C VAL A 149 0.58 12.11 -14.79
N PHE A 150 0.49 11.59 -13.57
CA PHE A 150 1.55 10.80 -12.94
C PHE A 150 1.89 9.54 -13.77
N ILE A 151 0.89 8.78 -14.22
CA ILE A 151 1.10 7.59 -15.06
C ILE A 151 1.76 7.97 -16.39
N LYS A 152 1.31 9.05 -17.03
CA LYS A 152 1.91 9.54 -18.28
C LYS A 152 3.36 9.98 -18.09
N CYS A 153 3.66 10.70 -17.01
CA CYS A 153 5.00 11.14 -16.65
C CYS A 153 5.91 9.94 -16.38
N HIS A 154 5.45 8.97 -15.57
CA HIS A 154 6.18 7.75 -15.27
C HIS A 154 6.49 6.95 -16.54
N ARG A 155 5.50 6.79 -17.44
CA ARG A 155 5.69 6.11 -18.73
C ARG A 155 6.70 6.85 -19.60
N SER A 156 6.62 8.18 -19.69
CA SER A 156 7.56 9.00 -20.47
C SER A 156 8.99 8.85 -19.95
N LEU A 157 9.19 8.91 -18.63
CA LEU A 157 10.48 8.69 -18.00
C LEU A 157 11.02 7.29 -18.28
N ALA A 158 10.19 6.24 -18.12
CA ALA A 158 10.60 4.86 -18.38
C ALA A 158 11.03 4.65 -19.84
N LEU A 159 10.31 5.25 -20.80
CA LEU A 159 10.66 5.20 -22.22
C LEU A 159 11.92 6.01 -22.53
N PHE A 160 12.09 7.18 -21.92
CA PHE A 160 13.29 8.02 -22.07
C PHE A 160 14.55 7.29 -21.58
N LEU A 161 14.47 6.62 -20.42
CA LEU A 161 15.55 5.80 -19.87
C LEU A 161 15.92 4.62 -20.78
N ARG A 162 14.92 4.03 -21.46
CA ARG A 162 15.16 2.93 -22.43
C ARG A 162 15.72 3.41 -23.77
N LYS A 163 15.33 4.60 -24.23
CA LYS A 163 15.73 5.16 -25.54
C LYS A 163 17.14 5.76 -25.53
N SER A 164 17.56 6.37 -24.43
CA SER A 164 18.87 7.01 -24.34
C SER A 164 20.01 5.98 -24.23
N SER A 165 20.91 5.97 -25.21
CA SER A 165 22.05 5.04 -25.25
C SER A 165 22.98 5.19 -24.05
N ILE A 166 23.07 6.39 -23.48
CA ILE A 166 23.89 6.72 -22.30
C ILE A 166 23.28 6.13 -21.03
N ALA A 167 21.98 6.33 -20.79
CA ALA A 167 21.29 5.77 -19.63
C ALA A 167 21.25 4.24 -19.72
N LYS A 168 20.99 3.67 -20.90
CA LYS A 168 21.04 2.23 -21.12
C LYS A 168 22.42 1.65 -20.80
N ARG A 169 23.50 2.32 -21.22
CA ARG A 169 24.88 1.90 -20.92
C ARG A 169 25.19 1.96 -19.42
N ILE A 170 24.77 3.02 -18.73
CA ILE A 170 24.97 3.18 -17.27
C ILE A 170 24.15 2.12 -16.50
N ILE A 171 22.88 1.92 -16.84
CA ILE A 171 21.96 1.01 -16.15
C ILE A 171 22.34 -0.45 -16.39
N GLN A 172 22.64 -0.85 -17.63
CA GLN A 172 22.94 -2.25 -17.96
C GLN A 172 24.34 -2.67 -17.51
N LYS A 173 25.33 -1.77 -17.56
CA LYS A 173 26.71 -2.11 -17.16
C LYS A 173 26.85 -2.16 -15.64
N ASN A 174 26.22 -1.21 -14.92
CA ASN A 174 26.37 -1.08 -13.47
C ASN A 174 25.00 -0.94 -12.78
N TRP A 175 24.34 -2.06 -12.49
CA TRP A 175 22.98 -2.09 -11.92
C TRP A 175 22.84 -1.38 -10.55
N ILE A 176 23.95 -1.20 -9.81
CA ILE A 176 23.99 -0.58 -8.47
C ILE A 176 24.08 0.96 -8.54
N ILE A 177 24.68 1.52 -9.60
CA ILE A 177 24.93 2.97 -9.67
C ILE A 177 23.62 3.76 -9.77
N TYR A 178 22.66 3.25 -10.54
CA TYR A 178 21.35 3.90 -10.68
C TYR A 178 20.59 4.05 -9.34
N PRO A 179 20.34 2.98 -8.55
CA PRO A 179 19.66 3.12 -7.26
C PRO A 179 20.49 3.92 -6.26
N MET A 180 21.82 3.83 -6.28
CA MET A 180 22.68 4.64 -5.39
C MET A 180 22.55 6.15 -5.69
N LEU A 181 22.56 6.52 -6.97
CA LEU A 181 22.39 7.91 -7.39
C LEU A 181 21.00 8.45 -7.04
N VAL A 182 19.95 7.65 -7.26
CA VAL A 182 18.58 8.02 -6.86
C VAL A 182 18.48 8.17 -5.34
N ALA A 183 19.04 7.24 -4.58
CA ALA A 183 19.05 7.32 -3.12
C ALA A 183 19.80 8.56 -2.61
N PHE A 184 20.94 8.89 -3.22
CA PHE A 184 21.70 10.09 -2.89
C PHE A 184 20.90 11.37 -3.17
N LEU A 185 20.25 11.48 -4.34
CA LEU A 185 19.41 12.63 -4.68
C LEU A 185 18.23 12.77 -3.74
N VAL A 186 17.51 11.68 -3.46
CA VAL A 186 16.36 11.69 -2.54
C VAL A 186 16.81 12.06 -1.12
N SER A 187 17.93 11.52 -0.66
CA SER A 187 18.49 11.85 0.66
C SER A 187 18.90 13.32 0.75
N SER A 188 19.55 13.85 -0.28
CA SER A 188 19.94 15.27 -0.34
C SER A 188 18.73 16.21 -0.29
N LEU A 189 17.65 15.89 -1.01
CA LEU A 189 16.42 16.67 -1.00
C LEU A 189 15.64 16.54 0.34
N THR A 190 15.69 15.37 0.96
CA THR A 190 14.92 15.07 2.19
C THR A 190 15.68 15.50 3.46
N TYR A 191 16.92 15.98 3.33
CA TYR A 191 17.75 16.37 4.47
C TYR A 191 17.05 17.45 5.33
N PRO A 192 16.77 17.18 6.62
CA PRO A 192 15.83 17.97 7.42
C PRO A 192 16.32 19.38 7.72
N LYS A 193 17.64 19.61 7.74
CA LYS A 193 18.21 20.95 7.93
C LYS A 193 18.40 21.74 6.62
N GLY A 194 18.17 21.10 5.47
CA GLY A 194 18.25 21.72 4.14
C GLY A 194 16.86 21.91 3.54
N TYR A 195 16.67 21.43 2.31
CA TYR A 195 15.38 21.48 1.60
C TYR A 195 14.26 20.70 2.31
N GLY A 196 14.61 19.74 3.18
CA GLY A 196 13.66 18.97 3.97
C GLY A 196 12.86 19.80 4.98
N GLN A 197 13.26 21.05 5.29
CA GLN A 197 12.47 21.95 6.14
C GLN A 197 11.10 22.26 5.54
N PHE A 198 11.04 22.45 4.21
CA PHE A 198 9.79 22.72 3.49
C PHE A 198 8.99 21.45 3.19
N LEU A 199 9.67 20.30 3.08
CA LEU A 199 9.06 19.01 2.76
C LEU A 199 8.64 18.21 4.01
N SER A 200 8.87 18.72 5.22
CA SER A 200 8.71 17.98 6.48
C SER A 200 9.51 16.66 6.48
N GLY A 201 10.78 16.74 6.04
CA GLY A 201 11.65 15.59 5.77
C GLY A 201 11.84 14.62 6.94
N GLU A 202 11.80 15.09 8.19
CA GLU A 202 11.91 14.23 9.38
C GLU A 202 10.75 13.22 9.51
N LYS A 203 9.58 13.55 8.96
CA LYS A 203 8.35 12.79 9.15
C LYS A 203 7.90 12.07 7.90
N ILE A 204 8.69 12.03 6.83
CA ILE A 204 8.20 11.60 5.50
C ILE A 204 7.55 10.20 5.51
N LEU A 205 8.10 9.26 6.28
CA LEU A 205 7.57 7.89 6.41
C LEU A 205 6.30 7.81 7.27
N ARG A 206 6.13 8.72 8.23
CA ARG A 206 4.96 8.79 9.14
C ARG A 206 4.05 9.98 8.83
N LEU A 207 4.22 10.62 7.68
CA LEU A 207 3.55 11.88 7.36
C LEU A 207 2.04 11.70 7.37
N VAL A 208 1.55 10.61 6.78
CA VAL A 208 0.13 10.27 6.77
C VAL A 208 -0.42 10.14 8.20
N ILE A 209 0.28 9.43 9.09
CA ILE A 209 -0.12 9.28 10.49
C ILE A 209 -0.13 10.65 11.19
N PHE A 210 0.90 11.45 10.94
CA PHE A 210 1.03 12.78 11.51
C PHE A 210 -0.09 13.71 11.05
N LEU A 211 -0.42 13.72 9.75
CA LEU A 211 -1.50 14.52 9.18
C LEU A 211 -2.87 14.09 9.73
N MET A 212 -3.14 12.78 9.78
CA MET A 212 -4.39 12.25 10.35
C MET A 212 -4.52 12.60 11.84
N LYS A 213 -3.43 12.51 12.61
CA LYS A 213 -3.41 12.92 14.01
C LYS A 213 -3.65 14.42 14.11
N ASN A 214 -2.94 15.25 13.35
CA ASN A 214 -3.02 16.70 13.44
C ASN A 214 -4.41 17.25 13.03
N SER A 215 -5.06 16.64 12.04
CA SER A 215 -6.44 16.97 11.65
C SER A 215 -7.39 16.82 12.84
N MET A 216 -7.28 15.72 13.59
CA MET A 216 -8.09 15.47 14.80
C MET A 216 -7.76 16.46 15.95
N TYR A 217 -6.51 16.92 16.06
CA TYR A 217 -6.13 17.93 17.06
C TYR A 217 -6.75 19.30 16.76
N LEU A 218 -6.80 19.69 15.48
CA LEU A 218 -7.46 20.93 15.06
C LEU A 218 -8.97 20.84 15.26
N GLU A 219 -9.58 19.74 14.85
CA GLU A 219 -11.02 19.50 15.03
C GLU A 219 -11.45 19.52 16.50
N ASN A 220 -10.65 19.01 17.44
CA ASN A 220 -10.92 19.13 18.88
C ASN A 220 -10.70 20.55 19.45
N LYS A 221 -10.01 21.43 18.73
CA LYS A 221 -9.75 22.83 19.15
C LYS A 221 -10.70 23.84 18.51
N LEU A 222 -11.32 23.50 17.37
CA LEU A 222 -12.34 24.32 16.71
C LEU A 222 -13.73 24.39 17.40
N PRO A 223 -14.25 23.43 18.21
CA PRO A 223 -15.57 23.55 18.82
C PRO A 223 -15.68 24.74 19.77
N THR A 224 -14.58 25.20 20.39
CA THR A 224 -14.59 26.40 21.23
C THR A 224 -14.69 27.70 20.43
N PHE A 225 -14.27 27.71 19.16
CA PHE A 225 -14.35 28.91 18.31
C PHE A 225 -15.76 29.08 17.71
N PHE A 226 -16.40 27.97 17.29
CA PHE A 226 -17.78 28.01 16.77
C PHE A 226 -18.85 28.12 17.87
N GLN A 227 -18.61 27.63 19.09
CA GLN A 227 -19.54 27.87 20.21
C GLN A 227 -19.57 29.34 20.68
N MET A 228 -18.53 30.13 20.41
CA MET A 228 -18.51 31.56 20.76
C MET A 228 -19.31 32.44 19.78
N GLN A 229 -19.62 31.96 18.57
CA GLN A 229 -20.43 32.70 17.59
C GLN A 229 -21.93 32.34 17.62
N ALA A 230 -22.34 31.32 18.37
CA ALA A 230 -23.75 30.94 18.54
C ALA A 230 -24.42 31.58 19.78
N VAL A 231 -23.72 32.47 20.47
CA VAL A 231 -24.24 33.26 21.61
C VAL A 231 -24.10 34.75 21.28
N TYR A 232 -24.75 35.21 20.21
CA TYR A 232 -25.28 36.57 20.01
C TYR A 232 -26.32 36.54 18.91
#